data_AF-A0A0J8YVD0-F1
#
_entry.id   AF-A0A0J8YVD0-F1
#
_cell.length_a   1.000
_cell.length_b   1.000
_cell.length_c   1.000
_cell.angle_alpha   90.00
_cell.angle_beta   90.00
_cell.angle_gamma   90.00
#
_symmetry.space_group_name_H-M   'P 1'
#
loop_
_entity.id
_entity.type
_entity.pdbx_description
1 polymer ?
#
loop_
_entity_poly.entity_id
_entity_poly.type
_entity_poly.pdbx_seq_one_letter_code
_entity_poly.pdbx_strand_id
1 'polypeptide(L)'
;VGKYSDHIALPVEIEEKDEEADTTTWEKINKAQALWTRNKSEISEDEYKEFYKHVSHDFADPLIWSHNRVEGKQEYTSLLYIPAQAPWDMWNRDHKHGLKLYVQRVFIMDDAEQFMPTYLRFVRGLIDSNDLPLNVSREILQDSRVTQSLRTALTKRTLQMLEKLAKDDSEKYLTFWKAFGMALKEGPAEDSANLPTIAKLLRFASTKNDSAEQTVTLEDYVARMAEGQEKIYFITADSYAAAKNSPHLELFRKKGIEVLLLSDRIDEWMMSYLTEFDGKVFQSVSKADDSLEKLADEETDEQKENEKALEPFVERVKTLLGDRVKEVRLTHRLTDTPAIVVTGADEISTQMAKLFAAAGQEAPEVKYIFEINPEHRLVKQAAQTQDDVHFADWIELLLDQALFAERGTLEDPNQFIRRMNQLLLA
;
A
#
# COMPACT_ATOMS: atom_id res chain seq x y z
N VAL A 1 24.55 11.80 -34.75
CA VAL A 1 24.56 10.32 -34.77
C VAL A 1 25.31 9.75 -33.58
N GLY A 2 26.61 10.07 -33.39
CA GLY A 2 27.42 9.57 -32.27
C GLY A 2 26.76 9.58 -30.88
N LYS A 3 26.25 10.74 -30.44
CA LYS A 3 25.55 10.90 -29.14
C LYS A 3 24.41 9.90 -28.88
N TYR A 4 23.72 9.47 -29.93
CA TYR A 4 22.56 8.56 -29.83
C TYR A 4 22.87 7.12 -30.27
N SER A 5 24.06 6.86 -30.81
CA SER A 5 24.44 5.53 -31.30
C SER A 5 25.40 4.77 -30.39
N ASP A 6 26.02 5.45 -29.42
CA ASP A 6 27.05 4.86 -28.54
C ASP A 6 26.55 3.77 -27.59
N HIS A 7 25.25 3.72 -27.33
CA HIS A 7 24.61 2.69 -26.50
C HIS A 7 24.05 1.52 -27.32
N ILE A 8 24.16 1.56 -28.65
CA ILE A 8 23.69 0.53 -29.58
C ILE A 8 24.80 -0.51 -29.79
N ALA A 9 24.46 -1.79 -29.67
CA ALA A 9 25.40 -2.90 -29.83
C ALA A 9 25.80 -3.17 -31.30
N LEU A 10 25.05 -2.64 -32.26
CA LEU A 10 25.31 -2.75 -33.70
C LEU A 10 26.20 -1.60 -34.19
N PRO A 11 27.14 -1.84 -35.13
CA PRO A 11 27.88 -0.77 -35.79
C PRO A 11 26.94 0.22 -36.50
N VAL A 12 27.12 1.51 -36.22
CA VAL A 12 26.47 2.60 -36.95
C VAL A 12 27.53 3.29 -37.78
N GLU A 13 27.36 3.23 -39.09
CA GLU A 13 28.31 3.76 -40.08
C GLU A 13 27.68 4.95 -40.81
N ILE A 14 28.47 5.98 -41.12
CA ILE A 14 28.08 7.06 -42.04
C ILE A 14 28.92 6.97 -43.30
N GLU A 15 28.25 7.24 -44.42
CA GLU A 15 28.87 7.44 -45.72
C GLU A 15 29.64 8.76 -45.72
N GLU A 16 30.97 8.68 -45.86
CA GLU A 16 31.85 9.82 -46.07
C GLU A 16 32.34 9.81 -47.52
N LYS A 17 32.07 10.89 -48.25
CA LYS A 17 32.53 11.08 -49.64
C LYS A 17 33.74 12.01 -49.67
N ASP A 18 34.83 11.50 -50.19
CA ASP A 18 36.01 12.30 -50.54
C ASP A 18 35.84 12.80 -51.98
N GLU A 19 35.52 14.09 -52.13
CA GLU A 19 35.33 14.73 -53.43
C GLU A 19 36.65 14.91 -54.22
N GLU A 20 37.81 14.90 -53.57
CA GLU A 20 39.12 15.03 -54.23
C GLU A 20 39.62 13.68 -54.77
N ALA A 21 39.29 12.58 -54.09
CA ALA A 21 39.68 11.22 -54.47
C ALA A 21 38.61 10.43 -55.25
N ASP A 22 37.39 10.96 -55.38
CA ASP A 22 36.20 10.27 -55.94
C ASP A 22 35.96 8.88 -55.29
N THR A 23 36.17 8.81 -53.98
CA THR A 23 36.00 7.58 -53.19
C THR A 23 34.96 7.76 -52.10
N THR A 24 34.18 6.70 -51.86
CA THR A 24 33.19 6.63 -50.78
C THR A 24 33.66 5.64 -49.73
N THR A 25 33.79 6.08 -48.48
CA THR A 25 34.17 5.25 -47.34
C THR A 25 33.08 5.25 -46.27
N TRP A 26 32.97 4.17 -45.51
CA TRP A 26 32.03 4.03 -44.41
C TRP A 26 32.79 4.16 -43.08
N GLU A 27 32.56 5.24 -42.34
CA GLU A 27 33.18 5.45 -41.04
C GLU A 27 32.24 4.98 -39.93
N LYS A 28 32.73 4.08 -39.07
CA LYS A 28 32.01 3.62 -37.87
C LYS A 28 32.05 4.69 -36.79
N ILE A 29 30.88 5.14 -36.36
CA ILE A 29 30.75 6.27 -35.43
C ILE A 29 30.60 5.82 -33.98
N ASN A 30 29.97 4.68 -33.73
CA ASN A 30 29.69 4.22 -32.37
C ASN A 30 30.70 3.18 -31.88
N LYS A 31 30.76 2.96 -30.56
CA LYS A 31 31.65 1.93 -30.00
C LYS A 31 31.24 0.49 -30.41
N ALA A 32 29.97 0.24 -30.71
CA ALA A 32 29.38 -1.08 -30.97
C ALA A 32 29.72 -2.12 -29.89
N GLN A 33 29.72 -1.68 -28.64
CA GLN A 33 29.85 -2.54 -27.47
C GLN A 33 28.59 -2.40 -26.62
N ALA A 34 28.04 -3.51 -26.17
CA ALA A 34 26.88 -3.52 -25.29
C ALA A 34 27.18 -2.73 -24.01
N LEU A 35 26.36 -1.72 -23.71
CA LEU A 35 26.62 -0.77 -22.61
C LEU A 35 26.82 -1.46 -21.27
N TRP A 36 26.04 -2.51 -20.97
CA TRP A 36 26.14 -3.29 -19.73
C TRP A 36 27.46 -4.07 -19.61
N THR A 37 28.23 -4.23 -20.69
CA THR A 37 29.52 -4.96 -20.63
C THR A 37 30.71 -4.06 -20.30
N ARG A 38 30.53 -2.74 -20.35
CA ARG A 38 31.57 -1.74 -20.04
C ARG A 38 31.73 -1.55 -18.53
N ASN A 39 32.92 -1.12 -18.10
CA ASN A 39 33.15 -0.78 -16.70
C ASN A 39 32.26 0.39 -16.27
N LYS A 40 31.69 0.33 -15.07
CA LYS A 40 30.78 1.37 -14.56
C LYS A 40 31.42 2.77 -14.55
N SER A 41 32.74 2.87 -14.32
CA SER A 41 33.51 4.12 -14.30
C SER A 41 33.66 4.77 -15.68
N GLU A 42 33.42 4.02 -16.76
CA GLU A 42 33.55 4.50 -18.13
C GLU A 42 32.19 4.86 -18.75
N ILE A 43 31.10 4.72 -18.00
CA ILE A 43 29.72 4.98 -18.46
C ILE A 43 29.22 6.25 -17.75
N SER A 44 28.91 7.27 -18.53
CA SER A 44 28.31 8.50 -18.03
C SER A 44 26.85 8.32 -17.62
N GLU A 45 26.32 9.22 -16.80
CA GLU A 45 24.90 9.21 -16.42
C GLU A 45 23.99 9.35 -17.65
N ASP A 46 24.34 10.22 -18.60
CA ASP A 46 23.59 10.41 -19.84
C ASP A 46 23.53 9.11 -20.66
N GLU A 47 24.61 8.34 -20.72
CA GLU A 47 24.61 7.04 -21.40
C GLU A 47 23.66 6.03 -20.73
N TYR A 48 23.59 5.99 -19.39
CA TYR A 48 22.61 5.15 -18.69
C TYR A 48 21.16 5.59 -18.99
N LYS A 49 20.90 6.90 -18.97
CA LYS A 49 19.57 7.47 -19.23
C LYS A 49 19.11 7.22 -20.66
N GLU A 50 19.96 7.45 -21.64
CA GLU A 50 19.62 7.19 -23.05
C GLU A 50 19.44 5.69 -23.32
N PHE A 51 20.26 4.84 -22.70
CA PHE A 51 20.06 3.40 -22.79
C PHE A 51 18.73 2.96 -22.16
N TYR A 52 18.35 3.51 -21.00
CA TYR A 52 17.04 3.26 -20.41
C TYR A 52 15.90 3.61 -21.37
N LYS A 53 15.92 4.82 -21.96
CA LYS A 53 14.90 5.26 -22.92
C LYS A 53 14.80 4.30 -24.12
N HIS A 54 15.95 3.88 -24.63
CA HIS A 54 16.02 2.92 -25.73
C HIS A 54 15.41 1.56 -25.36
N VAL A 55 15.75 0.98 -24.21
CA VAL A 55 15.30 -0.38 -23.84
C VAL A 55 13.89 -0.44 -23.29
N SER A 56 13.39 0.65 -22.70
CA SER A 56 12.07 0.72 -22.07
C SER A 56 10.99 1.31 -22.98
N HIS A 57 11.39 1.93 -24.10
CA HIS A 57 10.52 2.74 -24.95
C HIS A 57 9.86 3.93 -24.21
N ASP A 58 10.47 4.38 -23.10
CA ASP A 58 10.11 5.60 -22.39
C ASP A 58 10.92 6.79 -22.94
N PHE A 59 10.40 8.00 -22.76
CA PHE A 59 11.06 9.25 -23.10
C PHE A 59 11.60 9.98 -21.86
N ALA A 60 11.09 9.65 -20.66
CA ALA A 60 11.55 10.21 -19.40
C ALA A 60 12.89 9.61 -18.97
N ASP A 61 13.60 10.31 -18.09
CA ASP A 61 14.77 9.75 -17.40
C ASP A 61 14.30 8.77 -16.30
N PRO A 62 15.06 7.70 -15.99
CA PRO A 62 14.75 6.82 -14.87
C PRO A 62 15.04 7.52 -13.53
N LEU A 63 14.36 7.12 -12.45
CA LEU A 63 14.61 7.66 -11.10
C LEU A 63 15.96 7.21 -10.56
N ILE A 64 16.29 5.95 -10.77
CA ILE A 64 17.52 5.31 -10.33
C ILE A 64 17.80 4.06 -11.17
N TRP A 65 19.06 3.63 -11.19
CA TRP A 65 19.50 2.40 -11.81
C TRP A 65 20.50 1.63 -10.95
N SER A 66 20.63 0.34 -11.22
CA SER A 66 21.57 -0.58 -10.60
C SER A 66 22.23 -1.43 -11.67
N HIS A 67 23.50 -1.13 -11.96
CA HIS A 67 24.33 -1.89 -12.87
C HIS A 67 25.23 -2.81 -12.04
N ASN A 68 25.18 -4.13 -12.19
CA ASN A 68 26.00 -5.07 -11.42
C ASN A 68 26.50 -6.24 -12.26
N ARG A 69 27.75 -6.63 -12.03
CA ARG A 69 28.35 -7.87 -12.52
C ARG A 69 28.57 -8.80 -11.34
N VAL A 70 28.11 -10.04 -11.48
CA VAL A 70 28.20 -11.09 -10.47
C VAL A 70 28.99 -12.25 -11.06
N GLU A 71 29.96 -12.74 -10.27
CA GLU A 71 30.82 -13.88 -10.61
C GLU A 71 30.73 -14.92 -9.49
N GLY A 72 31.03 -16.19 -9.80
CA GLY A 72 31.05 -17.28 -8.82
C GLY A 72 30.03 -18.37 -9.11
N LYS A 73 29.14 -18.66 -8.14
CA LYS A 73 28.14 -19.73 -8.27
C LYS A 73 27.17 -19.50 -9.43
N GLN A 74 26.88 -18.22 -9.71
CA GLN A 74 26.21 -17.78 -10.92
C GLN A 74 27.00 -16.63 -11.53
N GLU A 75 27.11 -16.60 -12.84
CA GLU A 75 27.78 -15.57 -13.61
C GLU A 75 26.77 -14.83 -14.49
N TYR A 76 26.54 -13.56 -14.16
CA TYR A 76 25.64 -12.70 -14.92
C TYR A 76 25.96 -11.23 -14.74
N THR A 77 25.57 -10.44 -15.73
CA THR A 77 25.49 -8.98 -15.63
C THR A 77 24.03 -8.56 -15.61
N SER A 78 23.67 -7.61 -14.75
CA SER A 78 22.33 -7.05 -14.65
C SER A 78 22.39 -5.54 -14.70
N LEU A 79 21.45 -4.94 -15.42
CA LEU A 79 21.25 -3.50 -15.47
C LEU A 79 19.76 -3.23 -15.31
N LEU A 80 19.39 -2.79 -14.11
CA LEU A 80 18.01 -2.58 -13.69
C LEU A 80 17.73 -1.09 -13.54
N TYR A 81 16.51 -0.68 -13.89
CA TYR A 81 16.01 0.69 -13.82
C TYR A 81 14.67 0.76 -13.10
N ILE A 82 14.46 1.86 -12.39
CA ILE A 82 13.14 2.27 -11.89
C ILE A 82 12.64 3.43 -12.76
N PRO A 83 11.54 3.26 -13.50
CA PRO A 83 10.92 4.35 -14.25
C PRO A 83 10.48 5.51 -13.35
N ALA A 84 10.33 6.71 -13.90
CA ALA A 84 9.77 7.86 -13.17
C ALA A 84 8.25 7.90 -13.17
N GLN A 85 7.60 7.19 -14.10
CA GLN A 85 6.16 7.13 -14.24
C GLN A 85 5.74 5.69 -14.51
N ALA A 86 4.57 5.31 -14.01
CA ALA A 86 3.98 4.01 -14.33
C ALA A 86 3.45 4.02 -15.77
N PRO A 87 3.69 2.95 -16.56
CA PRO A 87 3.08 2.84 -17.87
C PRO A 87 1.56 2.68 -17.74
N TRP A 88 0.80 3.22 -18.70
CA TRP A 88 -0.65 3.31 -18.65
C TRP A 88 -1.35 1.95 -18.50
N ASP A 89 -0.71 0.89 -18.98
CA ASP A 89 -1.23 -0.47 -18.99
C ASP A 89 -0.73 -1.32 -17.81
N MET A 90 0.06 -0.77 -16.87
CA MET A 90 0.65 -1.52 -15.75
C MET A 90 -0.34 -2.33 -14.92
N TRP A 91 -1.58 -1.84 -14.81
CA TRP A 91 -2.64 -2.45 -14.00
C TRP A 91 -3.56 -3.38 -14.80
N ASN A 92 -3.32 -3.50 -16.11
CA ASN A 92 -4.05 -4.44 -16.95
C ASN A 92 -3.49 -5.85 -16.75
N ARG A 93 -4.38 -6.84 -16.67
CA ARG A 93 -4.00 -8.25 -16.47
C ARG A 93 -3.02 -8.76 -17.54
N ASP A 94 -3.19 -8.31 -18.77
CA ASP A 94 -2.40 -8.78 -19.92
C ASP A 94 -1.17 -7.86 -20.19
N HIS A 95 -0.76 -7.04 -19.22
CA HIS A 95 0.40 -6.15 -19.33
C HIS A 95 1.70 -6.93 -19.53
N LYS A 96 2.41 -6.61 -20.61
CA LYS A 96 3.75 -7.14 -20.84
C LYS A 96 4.75 -6.43 -19.96
N HIS A 97 5.45 -7.21 -19.15
CA HIS A 97 6.48 -6.74 -18.25
C HIS A 97 7.60 -7.78 -18.13
N GLY A 98 8.73 -7.36 -17.56
CA GLY A 98 9.88 -8.21 -17.36
C GLY A 98 11.16 -7.58 -17.87
N LEU A 99 12.23 -8.39 -17.83
CA LEU A 99 13.55 -7.96 -18.27
C LEU A 99 13.85 -8.45 -19.69
N LYS A 100 14.68 -7.72 -20.42
CA LYS A 100 15.31 -8.26 -21.63
C LYS A 100 16.33 -9.32 -21.19
N LEU A 101 16.21 -10.53 -21.74
CA LEU A 101 17.13 -11.63 -21.46
C LEU A 101 18.19 -11.72 -22.56
N TYR A 102 19.44 -11.66 -22.13
CA TYR A 102 20.61 -11.99 -22.92
C TYR A 102 21.27 -13.24 -22.34
N VAL A 103 21.83 -14.07 -23.21
CA VAL A 103 22.67 -15.20 -22.84
C VAL A 103 23.97 -15.09 -23.61
N GLN A 104 25.08 -15.02 -22.88
CA GLN A 104 26.41 -14.83 -23.48
C GLN A 104 26.43 -13.63 -24.46
N ARG A 105 25.80 -12.51 -24.07
CA ARG A 105 25.63 -11.28 -24.89
C ARG A 105 24.75 -11.42 -26.13
N VAL A 106 24.13 -12.58 -26.35
CA VAL A 106 23.17 -12.81 -27.42
C VAL A 106 21.76 -12.53 -26.89
N PHE A 107 21.01 -11.69 -27.59
CA PHE A 107 19.61 -11.42 -27.25
C PHE A 107 18.76 -12.68 -27.42
N ILE A 108 17.94 -13.00 -26.41
CA ILE A 108 17.08 -14.18 -26.41
C ILE A 108 15.61 -13.78 -26.52
N MET A 109 15.14 -12.92 -25.61
CA MET A 109 13.75 -12.47 -25.59
C MET A 109 13.56 -11.17 -24.80
N ASP A 110 12.49 -10.46 -25.13
CA ASP A 110 11.95 -9.35 -24.32
C ASP A 110 11.00 -9.88 -23.23
N ASP A 111 10.66 -9.03 -22.25
CA ASP A 111 9.59 -9.26 -21.28
C ASP A 111 9.71 -10.61 -20.53
N ALA A 112 10.91 -10.98 -20.09
CA ALA A 112 11.11 -12.17 -19.26
C ALA A 112 10.67 -11.89 -17.82
N GLU A 113 9.37 -12.09 -17.56
CA GLU A 113 8.73 -11.90 -16.25
C GLU A 113 9.31 -12.82 -15.17
N GLN A 114 9.88 -13.98 -15.53
CA GLN A 114 10.37 -15.00 -14.58
C GLN A 114 11.51 -14.50 -13.68
N PHE A 115 12.14 -13.38 -14.02
CA PHE A 115 13.25 -12.79 -13.25
C PHE A 115 12.81 -11.73 -12.24
N MET A 116 11.52 -11.38 -12.19
CA MET A 116 10.97 -10.43 -11.23
C MET A 116 9.70 -10.99 -10.60
N PRO A 117 9.44 -10.72 -9.31
CA PRO A 117 8.15 -10.97 -8.70
C PRO A 117 7.13 -9.92 -9.19
N THR A 118 5.84 -10.23 -9.05
CA THR A 118 4.73 -9.42 -9.58
C THR A 118 4.68 -8.03 -8.94
N TYR A 119 4.95 -7.93 -7.64
CA TYR A 119 5.03 -6.67 -6.92
C TYR A 119 6.18 -5.74 -7.39
N LEU A 120 7.13 -6.25 -8.18
CA LEU A 120 8.23 -5.49 -8.82
C LEU A 120 8.11 -5.43 -10.35
N ARG A 121 6.93 -5.68 -10.92
CA ARG A 121 6.67 -5.65 -12.37
C ARG A 121 7.00 -4.33 -13.07
N PHE A 122 7.14 -3.24 -12.32
CA PHE A 122 7.56 -1.93 -12.84
C PHE A 122 9.04 -1.86 -13.21
N VAL A 123 9.88 -2.79 -12.72
CA VAL A 123 11.31 -2.78 -13.03
C VAL A 123 11.51 -2.96 -14.53
N ARG A 124 12.44 -2.19 -15.09
CA ARG A 124 12.86 -2.27 -16.49
C ARG A 124 14.36 -2.56 -16.57
N GLY A 125 14.81 -3.06 -17.70
CA GLY A 125 16.22 -3.30 -17.95
C GLY A 125 16.49 -4.69 -18.50
N LEU A 126 17.66 -5.22 -18.17
CA LEU A 126 18.13 -6.50 -18.73
C LEU A 126 18.94 -7.32 -17.74
N ILE A 127 19.02 -8.61 -18.06
CA ILE A 127 19.97 -9.56 -17.48
C ILE A 127 20.70 -10.29 -18.62
N ASP A 128 22.02 -10.39 -18.51
CA ASP A 128 22.91 -11.14 -19.41
C ASP A 128 23.56 -12.26 -18.61
N SER A 129 23.13 -13.51 -18.81
CA SER A 129 23.60 -14.67 -18.05
C SER A 129 24.52 -15.56 -18.87
N ASN A 130 25.62 -16.02 -18.26
CA ASN A 130 26.51 -17.02 -18.85
C ASN A 130 26.10 -18.46 -18.50
N ASP A 131 25.20 -18.63 -17.53
CA ASP A 131 24.79 -19.95 -17.00
C ASP A 131 23.53 -20.53 -17.63
N LEU A 132 22.79 -19.71 -18.40
CA LEU A 132 21.62 -20.17 -19.13
C LEU A 132 22.03 -20.68 -20.52
N PRO A 133 21.36 -21.70 -21.07
CA PRO A 133 21.64 -22.17 -22.42
C PRO A 133 21.04 -21.23 -23.47
N LEU A 134 21.68 -21.10 -24.64
CA LEU A 134 21.20 -20.22 -25.72
C LEU A 134 19.82 -20.61 -26.30
N ASN A 135 19.44 -21.88 -26.21
CA ASN A 135 18.14 -22.38 -26.68
C ASN A 135 17.04 -22.30 -25.61
N VAL A 136 17.19 -21.40 -24.62
CA VAL A 136 16.22 -21.24 -23.54
C VAL A 136 14.92 -20.60 -24.05
N SER A 137 13.78 -21.22 -23.70
CA SER A 137 12.43 -20.71 -23.97
C SER A 137 11.76 -20.26 -22.67
N ARG A 138 10.61 -19.59 -22.77
CA ARG A 138 9.83 -19.17 -21.57
C ARG A 138 9.43 -20.36 -20.69
N GLU A 139 9.07 -21.48 -21.31
CA GLU A 139 8.74 -22.73 -20.61
C GLU A 139 9.95 -23.26 -19.83
N ILE A 140 11.13 -23.29 -20.45
CA ILE A 140 12.37 -23.72 -19.78
C ILE A 140 12.72 -22.76 -18.64
N LEU A 141 12.49 -21.45 -18.79
CA LEU A 141 12.75 -20.49 -17.72
C LEU A 141 11.89 -20.72 -16.49
N GLN A 142 10.61 -21.08 -16.65
CA GLN A 142 9.69 -21.29 -15.53
C GLN A 142 10.12 -22.43 -14.60
N ASP A 143 10.61 -23.54 -15.16
CA ASP A 143 11.01 -24.73 -14.39
C ASP A 143 12.49 -24.71 -13.94
N SER A 144 13.25 -23.71 -14.36
CA SER A 144 14.69 -23.64 -14.11
C SER A 144 15.04 -23.15 -12.70
N ARG A 145 15.80 -23.98 -11.96
CA ARG A 145 16.40 -23.59 -10.67
C ARG A 145 17.35 -22.40 -10.79
N VAL A 146 18.00 -22.24 -11.94
CA VAL A 146 18.88 -21.09 -12.24
C VAL A 146 18.04 -19.82 -12.29
N THR A 147 16.92 -19.85 -13.00
CA THR A 147 15.97 -18.72 -13.07
C THR A 147 15.44 -18.34 -11.70
N GLN A 148 15.02 -19.31 -10.88
CA GLN A 148 14.55 -19.02 -9.52
C GLN A 148 15.62 -18.34 -8.66
N SER A 149 16.87 -18.80 -8.76
CA SER A 149 18.00 -18.19 -8.04
C SER A 149 18.32 -16.78 -8.54
N LEU A 150 18.29 -16.57 -9.86
CA LEU A 150 18.46 -15.26 -10.48
C LEU A 150 17.34 -14.31 -10.07
N ARG A 151 16.08 -14.76 -10.07
CA ARG A 151 14.93 -14.00 -9.59
C ARG A 151 15.16 -13.50 -8.16
N THR A 152 15.48 -14.40 -7.22
CA THR A 152 15.76 -14.01 -5.83
C THR A 152 16.89 -12.98 -5.72
N ALA A 153 17.96 -13.16 -6.50
CA ALA A 153 19.09 -12.23 -6.49
C ALA A 153 18.70 -10.85 -7.04
N LEU A 154 17.96 -10.81 -8.15
CA LEU A 154 17.49 -9.57 -8.77
C LEU A 154 16.45 -8.85 -7.91
N THR A 155 15.51 -9.57 -7.30
CA THR A 155 14.57 -9.02 -6.30
C THR A 155 15.33 -8.28 -5.19
N LYS A 156 16.32 -8.95 -4.59
CA LYS A 156 17.14 -8.33 -3.54
C LYS A 156 17.88 -7.09 -4.03
N ARG A 157 18.40 -7.11 -5.27
CA ARG A 157 19.09 -5.96 -5.87
C ARG A 157 18.13 -4.80 -6.13
N THR A 158 16.91 -5.06 -6.57
CA THR A 158 15.88 -4.03 -6.74
C THR A 158 15.50 -3.41 -5.41
N LEU A 159 15.23 -4.22 -4.38
CA LEU A 159 14.88 -3.71 -3.05
C LEU A 159 16.00 -2.85 -2.46
N GLN A 160 17.26 -3.27 -2.58
CA GLN A 160 18.42 -2.47 -2.15
C GLN A 160 18.55 -1.16 -2.93
N MET A 161 18.22 -1.17 -4.22
CA MET A 161 18.20 0.04 -5.05
C MET A 161 17.11 1.02 -4.57
N LEU A 162 15.93 0.52 -4.17
CA LEU A 162 14.86 1.32 -3.59
C LEU A 162 15.22 1.85 -2.19
N GLU A 163 15.86 1.05 -1.34
CA GLU A 163 16.37 1.49 -0.02
C GLU A 163 17.38 2.63 -0.19
N LYS A 164 18.28 2.51 -1.16
CA LYS A 164 19.23 3.57 -1.50
C LYS A 164 18.51 4.83 -1.97
N LEU A 165 17.55 4.71 -2.88
CA LEU A 165 16.76 5.85 -3.36
C LEU A 165 16.04 6.56 -2.20
N ALA A 166 15.40 5.79 -1.31
CA ALA A 166 14.72 6.32 -0.13
C ALA A 166 15.64 7.11 0.81
N LYS A 167 16.90 6.68 0.95
CA LYS A 167 17.88 7.30 1.83
C LYS A 167 18.55 8.53 1.20
N ASP A 168 18.90 8.43 -0.08
CA ASP A 168 19.72 9.43 -0.76
C ASP A 168 18.88 10.59 -1.32
N ASP A 169 17.63 10.34 -1.73
CA ASP A 169 16.77 11.34 -2.38
C ASP A 169 15.27 11.06 -2.10
N SER A 170 14.77 11.64 -1.00
CA SER A 170 13.39 11.43 -0.54
C SER A 170 12.33 11.99 -1.50
N GLU A 171 12.64 13.04 -2.26
CA GLU A 171 11.74 13.61 -3.26
C GLU A 171 11.55 12.68 -4.45
N LYS A 172 12.63 12.09 -4.97
CA LYS A 172 12.53 11.04 -5.99
C LYS A 172 11.87 9.78 -5.46
N TYR A 173 12.11 9.42 -4.20
CA TYR A 173 11.43 8.29 -3.59
C TYR A 173 9.92 8.53 -3.47
N LEU A 174 9.49 9.75 -3.15
CA LEU A 174 8.07 10.11 -3.16
C LEU A 174 7.48 10.03 -4.56
N THR A 175 8.25 10.42 -5.59
CA THR A 175 7.85 10.24 -7.00
C THR A 175 7.67 8.75 -7.34
N PHE A 176 8.62 7.90 -6.94
CA PHE A 176 8.51 6.45 -7.04
C PHE A 176 7.25 5.93 -6.33
N TRP A 177 7.02 6.35 -5.08
CA TRP A 177 5.91 5.87 -4.27
C TRP A 177 4.56 6.23 -4.88
N LYS A 178 4.41 7.45 -5.41
CA LYS A 178 3.20 7.87 -6.12
C LYS A 178 2.91 7.03 -7.36
N ALA A 179 3.95 6.62 -8.09
CA ALA A 179 3.79 5.82 -9.30
C ALA A 179 3.59 4.32 -9.03
N PHE A 180 4.28 3.77 -8.03
CA PHE A 180 4.45 2.32 -7.86
C PHE A 180 4.10 1.79 -6.47
N GLY A 181 3.72 2.65 -5.52
CA GLY A 181 3.40 2.27 -4.14
C GLY A 181 2.31 1.21 -4.08
N MET A 182 1.28 1.30 -4.92
CA MET A 182 0.22 0.29 -5.02
C MET A 182 0.76 -1.11 -5.39
N ALA A 183 1.74 -1.19 -6.29
CA ALA A 183 2.34 -2.48 -6.67
C ALA A 183 3.25 -3.00 -5.56
N LEU A 184 4.03 -2.11 -4.93
CA LEU A 184 4.91 -2.47 -3.83
C LEU A 184 4.14 -2.97 -2.60
N LYS A 185 2.92 -2.47 -2.36
CA LYS A 185 1.99 -2.97 -1.34
C LYS A 185 1.50 -4.41 -1.56
N GLU A 186 1.72 -5.00 -2.75
CA GLU A 186 1.49 -6.43 -2.98
C GLU A 186 2.61 -7.30 -2.37
N GLY A 187 3.80 -6.72 -2.19
CA GLY A 187 5.00 -7.41 -1.72
C GLY A 187 4.83 -8.16 -0.39
N PRO A 188 4.18 -7.59 0.65
CA PRO A 188 3.98 -8.30 1.92
C PRO A 188 3.24 -9.64 1.81
N ALA A 189 2.32 -9.76 0.84
CA ALA A 189 1.56 -10.98 0.61
C ALA A 189 2.28 -11.97 -0.33
N GLU A 190 3.08 -11.45 -1.28
CA GLU A 190 3.78 -12.26 -2.29
C GLU A 190 5.15 -12.77 -1.81
N ASP A 191 5.91 -11.97 -1.04
CA ASP A 191 7.33 -12.18 -0.76
C ASP A 191 7.65 -12.06 0.74
N SER A 192 7.23 -13.08 1.49
CA SER A 192 7.47 -13.18 2.93
C SER A 192 8.96 -13.20 3.30
N ALA A 193 9.84 -13.66 2.41
CA ALA A 193 11.28 -13.70 2.64
C ALA A 193 11.91 -12.30 2.72
N ASN A 194 11.35 -11.32 2.01
CA ASN A 194 11.82 -9.94 2.01
C ASN A 194 10.87 -8.98 2.75
N LEU A 195 9.86 -9.49 3.46
CA LEU A 195 8.86 -8.70 4.20
C LEU A 195 9.49 -7.59 5.08
N PRO A 196 10.56 -7.83 5.87
CA PRO A 196 11.16 -6.77 6.68
C PRO A 196 11.72 -5.61 5.85
N THR A 197 12.32 -5.89 4.69
CA THR A 197 12.84 -4.87 3.77
C THR A 197 11.70 -4.13 3.07
N ILE A 198 10.68 -4.87 2.61
CA ILE A 198 9.50 -4.28 1.96
C ILE A 198 8.78 -3.33 2.93
N ALA A 199 8.58 -3.73 4.18
CA ALA A 199 7.92 -2.91 5.19
C ALA A 199 8.61 -1.54 5.39
N LYS A 200 9.95 -1.49 5.38
CA LYS A 200 10.72 -0.23 5.48
C LYS A 200 10.55 0.70 4.29
N LEU A 201 10.25 0.14 3.12
CA LEU A 201 10.02 0.88 1.89
C LEU A 201 8.59 1.45 1.81
N LEU A 202 7.64 0.93 2.60
CA LEU A 202 6.27 1.44 2.60
C LEU A 202 6.22 2.90 3.08
N ARG A 203 5.27 3.66 2.53
CA ARG A 203 4.93 5.01 2.99
C ARG A 203 3.43 5.10 3.25
N PHE A 204 3.07 5.93 4.22
CA PHE A 204 1.70 6.07 4.69
C PHE A 204 1.36 7.55 4.89
N ALA A 205 0.07 7.86 4.90
CA ALA A 205 -0.42 9.06 5.55
C ALA A 205 -0.70 8.70 7.03
N SER A 206 -0.64 9.69 7.93
CA SER A 206 -0.96 9.46 9.34
C SER A 206 -1.62 10.70 9.95
N THR A 207 -2.18 10.56 11.15
CA THR A 207 -2.79 11.67 11.89
C THR A 207 -1.82 12.79 12.26
N LYS A 208 -0.49 12.61 12.12
CA LYS A 208 0.49 13.69 12.30
C LYS A 208 0.59 14.62 11.10
N ASN A 209 0.20 14.15 9.91
CA ASN A 209 0.30 14.92 8.68
C ASN A 209 -1.10 15.32 8.21
N ASP A 210 -1.37 16.62 8.11
CA ASP A 210 -2.65 17.14 7.62
C ASP A 210 -2.76 17.10 6.08
N SER A 211 -2.23 16.05 5.46
CA SER A 211 -2.16 15.87 4.00
C SER A 211 -2.45 14.42 3.63
N ALA A 212 -3.09 14.24 2.46
CA ALA A 212 -3.29 12.92 1.85
C ALA A 212 -1.98 12.32 1.29
N GLU A 213 -0.92 13.13 1.20
CA GLU A 213 0.37 12.69 0.70
C GLU A 213 1.02 11.68 1.66
N GLN A 214 1.30 10.49 1.14
CA GLN A 214 1.86 9.38 1.92
C GLN A 214 3.38 9.53 2.04
N THR A 215 3.84 10.17 3.12
CA THR A 215 5.26 10.45 3.38
C THR A 215 5.81 9.75 4.62
N VAL A 216 4.95 9.22 5.49
CA VAL A 216 5.34 8.64 6.77
C VAL A 216 5.91 7.24 6.58
N THR A 217 7.11 7.00 7.10
CA THR A 217 7.68 5.64 7.19
C THR A 217 7.22 4.93 8.47
N LEU A 218 7.33 3.60 8.50
CA LEU A 218 7.11 2.86 9.74
C LEU A 218 8.19 3.17 10.80
N GLU A 219 9.43 3.43 10.38
CA GLU A 219 10.51 3.84 11.29
C GLU A 219 10.19 5.20 11.93
N ASP A 220 9.67 6.15 11.15
CA ASP A 220 9.19 7.45 11.63
C ASP A 220 8.03 7.34 12.62
N TYR A 221 7.08 6.43 12.36
CA TYR A 221 5.99 6.13 13.28
C TYR A 221 6.54 5.60 14.61
N VAL A 222 7.40 4.58 14.56
CA VAL A 222 8.00 3.95 15.74
C VAL A 222 8.79 4.96 16.56
N ALA A 223 9.56 5.83 15.91
CA ALA A 223 10.32 6.90 16.57
C ALA A 223 9.44 7.93 17.30
N ARG A 224 8.16 8.05 16.94
CA ARG A 224 7.18 8.96 17.56
C ARG A 224 6.16 8.28 18.45
N MET A 225 6.30 6.97 18.70
CA MET A 225 5.40 6.24 19.59
C MET A 225 5.42 6.85 20.99
N ALA A 226 4.24 6.95 21.60
CA ALA A 226 4.10 7.44 22.97
C ALA A 226 4.71 6.44 23.97
N GLU A 227 5.10 6.92 25.16
CA GLU A 227 5.53 6.06 26.25
C GLU A 227 4.40 5.09 26.64
N GLY A 228 4.73 3.80 26.82
CA GLY A 228 3.73 2.75 27.08
C GLY A 228 2.97 2.25 25.84
N GLN A 229 3.19 2.83 24.66
CA GLN A 229 2.55 2.35 23.43
C GLN A 229 3.19 1.04 22.93
N GLU A 230 2.39 -0.02 22.85
CA GLU A 230 2.84 -1.36 22.45
C GLU A 230 2.52 -1.71 20.99
N LYS A 231 1.58 -1.00 20.36
CA LYS A 231 1.03 -1.34 19.03
C LYS A 231 1.15 -0.21 18.01
N ILE A 232 1.16 -0.56 16.73
CA ILE A 232 1.04 0.37 15.61
C ILE A 232 -0.45 0.44 15.21
N TYR A 233 -1.07 1.61 15.38
CA TYR A 233 -2.48 1.80 15.11
C TYR A 233 -2.72 2.26 13.68
N PHE A 234 -3.72 1.69 13.03
CA PHE A 234 -4.11 2.07 11.68
C PHE A 234 -5.63 2.07 11.51
N ILE A 235 -6.12 2.77 10.49
CA ILE A 235 -7.49 2.70 10.00
C ILE A 235 -7.49 2.48 8.50
N THR A 236 -8.36 1.61 8.01
CA THR A 236 -8.65 1.41 6.59
C THR A 236 -10.00 2.03 6.23
N ALA A 237 -10.04 2.80 5.14
CA ALA A 237 -11.26 3.42 4.64
C ALA A 237 -11.25 3.56 3.12
N ASP A 238 -12.40 3.87 2.52
CA ASP A 238 -12.54 4.02 1.06
C ASP A 238 -11.85 5.28 0.50
N SER A 239 -11.46 6.21 1.38
CA SER A 239 -10.77 7.45 1.00
C SER A 239 -10.00 8.04 2.17
N TYR A 240 -9.00 8.88 1.86
CA TYR A 240 -8.28 9.64 2.89
C TYR A 240 -9.20 10.49 3.77
N ALA A 241 -10.23 11.11 3.17
CA ALA A 241 -11.19 11.93 3.91
C ALA A 241 -12.02 11.09 4.90
N ALA A 242 -12.43 9.89 4.51
CA ALA A 242 -13.13 8.97 5.40
C ALA A 242 -12.22 8.47 6.53
N ALA A 243 -10.98 8.07 6.21
CA ALA A 243 -9.98 7.67 7.22
C ALA A 243 -9.72 8.80 8.21
N LYS A 244 -9.40 10.00 7.72
CA LYS A 244 -9.09 11.17 8.53
C LYS A 244 -10.27 11.60 9.40
N ASN A 245 -11.51 11.54 8.93
CA ASN A 245 -12.65 12.05 9.70
C ASN A 245 -13.39 10.96 10.48
N SER A 246 -12.81 9.76 10.59
CA SER A 246 -13.45 8.66 11.30
C SER A 246 -13.59 8.95 12.81
N PRO A 247 -14.75 8.66 13.41
CA PRO A 247 -14.94 8.71 14.87
C PRO A 247 -13.96 7.85 15.66
N HIS A 248 -13.47 6.75 15.07
CA HIS A 248 -12.49 5.85 15.70
C HIS A 248 -11.19 6.55 16.06
N LEU A 249 -10.90 7.73 15.49
CA LEU A 249 -9.70 8.51 15.76
C LEU A 249 -9.81 9.43 16.98
N GLU A 250 -10.99 9.65 17.54
CA GLU A 250 -11.23 10.67 18.57
C GLU A 250 -10.36 10.46 19.82
N LEU A 251 -10.37 9.26 20.41
CA LEU A 251 -9.51 8.93 21.56
C LEU A 251 -8.02 9.10 21.23
N PHE A 252 -7.59 8.58 20.09
CA PHE A 252 -6.18 8.62 19.68
C PHE A 252 -5.70 10.06 19.50
N ARG A 253 -6.53 10.92 18.90
CA ARG A 253 -6.27 12.37 18.79
C ARG A 253 -6.19 13.03 20.15
N LYS A 254 -7.15 12.77 21.04
CA LYS A 254 -7.16 13.32 22.40
C LYS A 254 -5.89 12.93 23.17
N LYS A 255 -5.40 11.71 22.98
CA LYS A 255 -4.18 11.17 23.62
C LYS A 255 -2.89 11.49 22.85
N GLY A 256 -2.97 12.12 21.68
CA GLY A 256 -1.82 12.42 20.83
C GLY A 256 -1.13 11.18 20.21
N ILE A 257 -1.80 10.03 20.21
CA ILE A 257 -1.33 8.77 19.62
C ILE A 257 -1.50 8.86 18.10
N GLU A 258 -0.43 8.53 17.39
CA GLU A 258 -0.43 8.52 15.93
C GLU A 258 -1.23 7.32 15.40
N VAL A 259 -1.99 7.53 14.33
CA VAL A 259 -2.72 6.46 13.62
C VAL A 259 -2.42 6.58 12.13
N LEU A 260 -2.05 5.46 11.50
CA LEU A 260 -1.84 5.38 10.05
C LEU A 260 -3.18 5.42 9.32
N LEU A 261 -3.27 6.24 8.27
CA LEU A 261 -4.48 6.47 7.47
C LEU A 261 -4.33 5.73 6.14
N LEU A 262 -4.90 4.53 6.06
CA LEU A 262 -4.84 3.64 4.91
C LEU A 262 -6.12 3.85 4.09
N SER A 263 -5.95 4.19 2.82
CA SER A 263 -7.06 4.62 1.95
C SER A 263 -7.02 4.03 0.55
N ASP A 264 -6.04 3.17 0.27
CA ASP A 264 -5.98 2.42 -0.96
C ASP A 264 -6.66 1.07 -0.77
N ARG A 265 -7.40 0.60 -1.78
CA ARG A 265 -8.13 -0.68 -1.69
C ARG A 265 -7.25 -1.89 -1.33
N ILE A 266 -5.98 -1.87 -1.74
CA ILE A 266 -5.01 -2.92 -1.44
C ILE A 266 -4.62 -2.96 0.05
N ASP A 267 -4.80 -1.87 0.78
CA ASP A 267 -4.31 -1.72 2.15
C ASP A 267 -4.91 -2.76 3.10
N GLU A 268 -6.23 -2.98 3.04
CA GLU A 268 -6.91 -3.97 3.88
C GLU A 268 -6.36 -5.39 3.63
N TRP A 269 -6.06 -5.70 2.38
CA TRP A 269 -5.44 -6.97 2.01
C TRP A 269 -3.99 -7.05 2.49
N MET A 270 -3.19 -6.01 2.28
CA MET A 270 -1.81 -5.93 2.75
C MET A 270 -1.69 -6.14 4.26
N MET A 271 -2.57 -5.51 5.05
CA MET A 271 -2.57 -5.62 6.51
C MET A 271 -2.90 -7.03 7.02
N SER A 272 -3.45 -7.91 6.17
CA SER A 272 -3.64 -9.33 6.51
C SER A 272 -2.31 -10.11 6.53
N TYR A 273 -1.25 -9.57 5.94
CA TYR A 273 0.09 -10.19 5.86
C TYR A 273 1.16 -9.38 6.61
N LEU A 274 1.02 -8.06 6.68
CA LEU A 274 1.89 -7.18 7.44
C LEU A 274 1.46 -7.15 8.92
N THR A 275 1.81 -8.19 9.67
CA THR A 275 1.33 -8.39 11.05
C THR A 275 2.14 -7.65 12.11
N GLU A 276 3.44 -7.46 11.88
CA GLU A 276 4.35 -6.78 12.82
C GLU A 276 5.45 -5.97 12.12
N PHE A 277 5.96 -4.96 12.81
CA PHE A 277 7.14 -4.20 12.41
C PHE A 277 7.97 -3.83 13.65
N ASP A 278 9.26 -4.14 13.65
CA ASP A 278 10.18 -3.86 14.76
C ASP A 278 9.67 -4.36 16.14
N GLY A 279 9.06 -5.55 16.14
CA GLY A 279 8.46 -6.17 17.34
C GLY A 279 7.14 -5.54 17.80
N LYS A 280 6.59 -4.58 17.06
CA LYS A 280 5.30 -3.94 17.34
C LYS A 280 4.22 -4.52 16.42
N VAL A 281 3.13 -5.01 17.00
CA VAL A 281 2.00 -5.59 16.26
C VAL A 281 1.11 -4.48 15.70
N PHE A 282 0.58 -4.67 14.49
CA PHE A 282 -0.40 -3.75 13.91
C PHE A 282 -1.81 -4.00 14.47
N GLN A 283 -2.55 -2.92 14.71
CA GLN A 283 -3.90 -2.96 15.26
C GLN A 283 -4.81 -1.97 14.54
N SER A 284 -5.92 -2.49 14.01
CA SER A 284 -6.96 -1.62 13.47
C SER A 284 -7.70 -0.93 14.60
N VAL A 285 -7.95 0.37 14.46
CA VAL A 285 -8.79 1.16 15.37
C VAL A 285 -10.28 0.88 15.20
N SER A 286 -10.70 0.28 14.08
CA SER A 286 -12.11 -0.13 13.85
C SER A 286 -12.46 -1.51 14.44
N LYS A 287 -11.48 -2.16 15.08
CA LYS A 287 -11.65 -3.45 15.76
C LYS A 287 -11.62 -3.25 17.27
N ALA A 288 -12.35 -4.12 17.98
CA ALA A 288 -12.23 -4.22 19.42
C ALA A 288 -10.78 -4.54 19.83
N ASP A 289 -10.29 -3.84 20.84
CA ASP A 289 -8.96 -4.02 21.41
C ASP A 289 -8.98 -3.63 22.88
N ASP A 290 -8.77 -4.60 23.75
CA ASP A 290 -8.79 -4.43 25.20
C ASP A 290 -7.57 -3.65 25.70
N SER A 291 -6.49 -3.57 24.90
CA SER A 291 -5.32 -2.76 25.27
C SER A 291 -5.58 -1.26 25.19
N LEU A 292 -6.63 -0.83 24.46
CA LEU A 292 -7.04 0.57 24.42
C LEU A 292 -7.63 1.04 25.74
N GLU A 293 -8.20 0.14 26.55
CA GLU A 293 -8.68 0.48 27.89
C GLU A 293 -7.51 0.86 28.81
N LYS A 294 -6.33 0.30 28.59
CA LYS A 294 -5.10 0.66 29.32
C LYS A 294 -4.52 2.02 28.89
N LEU A 295 -4.91 2.52 27.72
CA LEU A 295 -4.52 3.84 27.18
C LEU A 295 -5.55 4.93 27.51
N ALA A 296 -6.76 4.53 27.91
CA ALA A 296 -7.74 5.43 28.50
C ALA A 296 -7.25 5.88 29.89
N ASP A 297 -7.70 7.06 30.34
CA ASP A 297 -7.46 7.46 31.73
C ASP A 297 -8.12 6.45 32.68
N GLU A 298 -7.59 6.28 33.90
CA GLU A 298 -8.29 5.51 34.92
C GLU A 298 -9.73 6.02 35.04
N GLU A 299 -10.70 5.11 34.93
CA GLU A 299 -12.11 5.46 35.05
C GLU A 299 -12.36 6.22 36.34
N THR A 300 -12.82 7.46 36.18
CA THR A 300 -13.23 8.30 37.30
C THR A 300 -14.45 7.70 38.00
N ASP A 301 -14.63 7.98 39.29
CA ASP A 301 -15.80 7.51 40.04
C ASP A 301 -17.12 7.97 39.38
N GLU A 302 -17.13 9.15 38.74
CA GLU A 302 -18.26 9.67 37.97
C GLU A 302 -18.58 8.82 36.72
N GLN A 303 -17.57 8.30 36.02
CA GLN A 303 -17.78 7.41 34.87
C GLN A 303 -18.42 6.08 35.29
N LYS A 304 -17.95 5.49 36.38
CA LYS A 304 -18.51 4.23 36.92
C LYS A 304 -19.94 4.40 37.41
N GLU A 305 -20.29 5.55 37.98
CA GLU A 305 -21.68 5.85 38.36
C GLU A 305 -22.58 6.02 37.12
N ASN A 306 -22.10 6.73 36.11
CA ASN A 306 -22.83 6.94 34.85
C ASN A 306 -23.08 5.63 34.09
N GLU A 307 -22.11 4.72 34.08
CA GLU A 307 -22.27 3.39 33.46
C GLU A 307 -23.39 2.59 34.14
N LYS A 308 -23.34 2.50 35.47
CA LYS A 308 -24.38 1.80 36.25
C LYS A 308 -25.76 2.42 36.04
N ALA A 309 -25.84 3.74 35.94
CA ALA A 309 -27.10 4.44 35.68
C ALA A 309 -27.67 4.14 34.27
N LEU A 310 -26.80 3.80 33.31
CA LEU A 310 -27.16 3.51 31.92
C LEU A 310 -27.32 2.01 31.61
N GLU A 311 -27.05 1.10 32.56
CA GLU A 311 -27.31 -0.34 32.39
C GLU A 311 -28.75 -0.64 31.90
N PRO A 312 -29.83 -0.04 32.48
CA PRO A 312 -31.18 -0.28 31.98
C PRO A 312 -31.39 0.23 30.55
N PHE A 313 -30.71 1.32 30.18
CA PHE A 313 -30.75 1.86 28.82
C PHE A 313 -30.08 0.89 27.83
N VAL A 314 -28.89 0.38 28.16
CA VAL A 314 -28.17 -0.61 27.34
C VAL A 314 -29.02 -1.86 27.13
N GLU A 315 -29.66 -2.40 28.16
CA GLU A 315 -30.53 -3.57 28.05
C GLU A 315 -31.78 -3.31 27.19
N ARG A 316 -32.36 -2.10 27.28
CA ARG A 316 -33.47 -1.68 26.42
C ARG A 316 -33.03 -1.59 24.95
N VAL A 317 -31.83 -1.07 24.69
CA VAL A 317 -31.24 -1.03 23.33
C VAL A 317 -30.99 -2.44 22.79
N LYS A 318 -30.41 -3.34 23.59
CA LYS A 318 -30.19 -4.75 23.20
C LYS A 318 -31.51 -5.43 22.83
N THR A 319 -32.55 -5.23 23.64
CA THR A 319 -33.87 -5.81 23.40
C THR A 319 -34.49 -5.30 22.09
N LEU A 320 -34.33 -4.00 21.80
CA LEU A 320 -34.84 -3.38 20.57
C LEU A 320 -34.09 -3.88 19.32
N LEU A 321 -32.76 -3.94 19.36
CA LEU A 321 -31.94 -4.28 18.20
C LEU A 321 -31.87 -5.79 17.94
N GLY A 322 -32.00 -6.61 18.99
CA GLY A 322 -31.95 -8.06 18.90
C GLY A 322 -30.69 -8.55 18.17
N ASP A 323 -30.86 -9.47 17.22
CA ASP A 323 -29.76 -10.12 16.49
C ASP A 323 -29.08 -9.23 15.43
N ARG A 324 -29.54 -7.98 15.23
CA ARG A 324 -28.92 -7.04 14.26
C ARG A 324 -27.54 -6.58 14.69
N VAL A 325 -27.26 -6.59 15.99
CA VAL A 325 -25.96 -6.28 16.57
C VAL A 325 -25.52 -7.45 17.44
N LYS A 326 -24.22 -7.71 17.49
CA LYS A 326 -23.65 -8.78 18.31
C LYS A 326 -23.74 -8.43 19.80
N GLU A 327 -23.47 -7.18 20.12
CA GLU A 327 -23.37 -6.68 21.49
C GLU A 327 -23.64 -5.17 21.48
N VAL A 328 -24.16 -4.67 22.60
CA VAL A 328 -24.27 -3.24 22.87
C VAL A 328 -23.50 -2.95 24.15
N ARG A 329 -22.57 -2.00 24.10
CA ARG A 329 -21.76 -1.60 25.27
C ARG A 329 -21.56 -0.09 25.32
N LEU A 330 -21.19 0.41 26.49
CA LEU A 330 -20.77 1.79 26.66
C LEU A 330 -19.28 1.92 26.28
N THR A 331 -18.88 3.11 25.85
CA THR A 331 -17.49 3.38 25.48
C THR A 331 -17.07 4.78 25.91
N HIS A 332 -15.85 4.90 26.42
CA HIS A 332 -15.19 6.17 26.73
C HIS A 332 -14.19 6.60 25.64
N ARG A 333 -14.20 5.89 24.50
CA ARG A 333 -13.32 6.17 23.34
C ARG A 333 -13.81 7.35 22.52
N LEU A 334 -15.05 7.78 22.74
CA LEU A 334 -15.71 8.83 21.98
C LEU A 334 -15.75 10.13 22.79
N THR A 335 -15.67 11.24 22.08
CA THR A 335 -15.79 12.59 22.62
C THR A 335 -17.02 13.28 22.07
N ASP A 336 -17.02 13.60 20.77
CA ASP A 336 -18.07 14.36 20.10
C ASP A 336 -19.05 13.45 19.35
N THR A 337 -18.68 12.20 19.08
CA THR A 337 -19.57 11.24 18.42
C THR A 337 -20.47 10.52 19.45
N PRO A 338 -21.79 10.38 19.20
CA PRO A 338 -22.72 9.71 20.12
C PRO A 338 -22.56 8.19 20.18
N ALA A 339 -22.26 7.54 19.05
CA ALA A 339 -22.15 6.10 18.95
C ALA A 339 -21.27 5.68 17.76
N ILE A 340 -20.64 4.53 17.87
CA ILE A 340 -19.87 3.88 16.81
C ILE A 340 -20.22 2.40 16.73
N VAL A 341 -19.79 1.76 15.65
CA VAL A 341 -19.79 0.31 15.52
C VAL A 341 -18.37 -0.18 15.32
N VAL A 342 -18.02 -1.28 15.97
CA VAL A 342 -16.74 -1.97 15.79
C VAL A 342 -16.98 -3.45 15.53
N THR A 343 -16.00 -4.14 14.97
CA THR A 343 -16.04 -5.62 14.86
C THR A 343 -15.21 -6.26 15.97
N GLY A 344 -15.44 -7.54 16.26
CA GLY A 344 -14.55 -8.29 17.16
C GLY A 344 -13.09 -8.32 16.67
N ALA A 345 -12.14 -8.57 17.58
CA ALA A 345 -10.71 -8.60 17.28
C ALA A 345 -10.38 -9.59 16.15
N ASP A 346 -10.89 -10.82 16.25
CA ASP A 346 -10.66 -11.91 15.30
C ASP A 346 -11.74 -12.02 14.20
N GLU A 347 -12.65 -11.05 14.12
CA GLU A 347 -13.74 -11.06 13.14
C GLU A 347 -13.35 -10.32 11.86
N ILE A 348 -14.12 -10.59 10.79
CA ILE A 348 -13.97 -9.94 9.51
C ILE A 348 -14.29 -8.45 9.67
N SER A 349 -13.39 -7.59 9.20
CA SER A 349 -13.60 -6.14 9.20
C SER A 349 -14.63 -5.74 8.15
N THR A 350 -15.21 -4.55 8.30
CA THR A 350 -16.08 -3.94 7.30
C THR A 350 -15.42 -3.84 5.93
N GLN A 351 -14.14 -3.42 5.90
CA GLN A 351 -13.39 -3.23 4.67
C GLN A 351 -13.07 -4.56 3.98
N MET A 352 -12.79 -5.61 4.76
CA MET A 352 -12.62 -6.95 4.21
C MET A 352 -13.92 -7.46 3.59
N ALA A 353 -15.07 -7.30 4.27
CA ALA A 353 -16.37 -7.68 3.71
C ALA A 353 -16.69 -6.93 2.39
N LYS A 354 -16.35 -5.64 2.30
CA LYS A 354 -16.44 -4.88 1.05
C LYS A 354 -15.51 -5.42 -0.04
N LEU A 355 -14.31 -5.88 0.33
CA LEU A 355 -13.37 -6.47 -0.63
C LEU A 355 -13.95 -7.75 -1.26
N PHE A 356 -14.61 -8.61 -0.47
CA PHE A 356 -15.34 -9.79 -0.97
C PHE A 356 -16.46 -9.38 -1.95
N ALA A 357 -17.30 -8.41 -1.56
CA ALA A 357 -18.38 -7.90 -2.40
C ALA A 357 -17.86 -7.36 -3.75
N ALA A 358 -16.78 -6.57 -3.70
CA ALA A 358 -16.16 -5.97 -4.88
C ALA A 358 -15.37 -6.98 -5.73
N ALA A 359 -15.12 -8.19 -5.22
CA ALA A 359 -14.61 -9.33 -5.99
C ALA A 359 -15.74 -10.18 -6.61
N GLY A 360 -17.01 -9.80 -6.42
CA GLY A 360 -18.17 -10.54 -6.89
C GLY A 360 -18.48 -11.80 -6.07
N GLN A 361 -17.86 -11.94 -4.90
CA GLN A 361 -18.17 -13.00 -3.94
C GLN A 361 -19.28 -12.55 -2.98
N GLU A 362 -19.98 -13.53 -2.40
CA GLU A 362 -20.96 -13.24 -1.35
C GLU A 362 -20.24 -12.62 -0.15
N ALA A 363 -20.65 -11.40 0.21
CA ALA A 363 -20.03 -10.68 1.31
C ALA A 363 -20.38 -11.36 2.63
N PRO A 364 -19.38 -11.74 3.46
CA PRO A 364 -19.66 -12.30 4.77
C PRO A 364 -20.50 -11.33 5.61
N GLU A 365 -21.46 -11.86 6.36
CA GLU A 365 -22.26 -11.06 7.29
C GLU A 365 -21.36 -10.50 8.39
N VAL A 366 -21.31 -9.18 8.53
CA VAL A 366 -20.56 -8.50 9.59
C VAL A 366 -21.51 -8.18 10.73
N LYS A 367 -21.33 -8.86 11.86
CA LYS A 367 -22.05 -8.55 13.11
C LYS A 367 -21.26 -7.54 13.93
N TYR A 368 -21.84 -6.37 14.11
CA TYR A 368 -21.19 -5.25 14.79
C TYR A 368 -21.44 -5.26 16.29
N ILE A 369 -20.45 -4.77 17.04
CA ILE A 369 -20.60 -4.35 18.43
C ILE A 369 -20.95 -2.86 18.40
N PHE A 370 -22.11 -2.51 18.93
CA PHE A 370 -22.60 -1.13 18.98
C PHE A 370 -22.12 -0.46 20.27
N GLU A 371 -21.22 0.51 20.13
CA GLU A 371 -20.66 1.24 21.27
C GLU A 371 -21.32 2.62 21.39
N ILE A 372 -21.74 2.96 22.61
CA ILE A 372 -22.48 4.19 22.88
C ILE A 372 -21.69 5.08 23.84
N ASN A 373 -21.58 6.37 23.52
CA ASN A 373 -20.94 7.38 24.35
C ASN A 373 -21.89 7.85 25.48
N PRO A 374 -21.68 7.47 26.74
CA PRO A 374 -22.58 7.84 27.84
C PRO A 374 -22.58 9.35 28.12
N GLU A 375 -21.53 10.08 27.73
CA GLU A 375 -21.41 11.51 28.01
C GLU A 375 -22.16 12.38 26.99
N HIS A 376 -22.42 11.85 25.80
CA HIS A 376 -22.97 12.61 24.68
C HIS A 376 -24.43 13.02 24.90
N ARG A 377 -24.78 14.25 24.49
CA ARG A 377 -26.11 14.84 24.72
C ARG A 377 -27.25 14.07 24.07
N LEU A 378 -27.05 13.60 22.82
CA LEU A 378 -28.06 12.81 22.12
C LEU A 378 -28.32 11.47 22.81
N VAL A 379 -27.28 10.84 23.39
CA VAL A 379 -27.43 9.58 24.14
C VAL A 379 -28.21 9.83 25.41
N LYS A 380 -27.90 10.88 26.16
CA LYS A 380 -28.65 11.26 27.37
C LYS A 380 -30.12 11.57 27.06
N GLN A 381 -30.40 12.25 25.94
CA GLN A 381 -31.75 12.53 25.50
C GLN A 381 -32.52 11.25 25.10
N ALA A 382 -31.88 10.35 24.35
CA ALA A 382 -32.45 9.05 24.01
C ALA A 382 -32.74 8.23 25.28
N ALA A 383 -31.81 8.22 26.25
CA ALA A 383 -31.97 7.49 27.51
C ALA A 383 -33.13 7.99 28.38
N GLN A 384 -33.46 9.28 28.31
CA GLN A 384 -34.59 9.87 29.04
C GLN A 384 -35.93 9.70 28.33
N THR A 385 -35.94 9.25 27.08
CA THR A 385 -37.17 9.10 26.27
C THR A 385 -37.95 7.86 26.72
N GLN A 386 -39.11 8.09 27.36
CA GLN A 386 -39.96 7.00 27.86
C GLN A 386 -40.86 6.39 26.78
N ASP A 387 -41.31 7.19 25.82
CA ASP A 387 -42.14 6.71 24.71
C ASP A 387 -41.36 5.71 23.85
N ASP A 388 -41.91 4.51 23.66
CA ASP A 388 -41.23 3.41 22.98
C ASP A 388 -40.99 3.70 21.49
N VAL A 389 -41.88 4.45 20.84
CA VAL A 389 -41.75 4.78 19.41
C VAL A 389 -40.62 5.79 19.21
N HIS A 390 -40.63 6.87 19.99
CA HIS A 390 -39.58 7.89 19.91
C HIS A 390 -38.23 7.35 20.38
N PHE A 391 -38.22 6.47 21.40
CA PHE A 391 -37.00 5.77 21.81
C PHE A 391 -36.43 4.93 20.66
N ALA A 392 -37.28 4.15 19.99
CA ALA A 392 -36.84 3.34 18.86
C ALA A 392 -36.26 4.20 17.72
N ASP A 393 -36.90 5.33 17.40
CA ASP A 393 -36.38 6.26 16.40
C ASP A 393 -35.02 6.86 16.78
N TRP A 394 -34.79 7.19 18.05
CA TRP A 394 -33.47 7.64 18.52
C TRP A 394 -32.41 6.57 18.35
N ILE A 395 -32.67 5.34 18.80
CA ILE A 395 -31.67 4.26 18.74
C ILE A 395 -31.36 3.87 17.29
N GLU A 396 -32.38 3.79 16.44
CA GLU A 396 -32.18 3.52 15.02
C GLU A 396 -31.41 4.65 14.32
N LEU A 397 -31.67 5.92 14.67
CA LEU A 397 -30.89 7.04 14.14
C LEU A 397 -29.41 6.92 14.54
N LEU A 398 -29.13 6.60 15.81
CA LEU A 398 -27.76 6.44 16.31
C LEU A 398 -27.05 5.26 15.64
N LEU A 399 -27.75 4.14 15.45
CA LEU A 399 -27.21 2.97 14.76
C LEU A 399 -26.93 3.27 13.28
N ASP A 400 -27.87 3.87 12.56
CA ASP A 400 -27.69 4.25 11.16
C ASP A 400 -26.54 5.25 11.00
N GLN A 401 -26.41 6.21 11.92
CA GLN A 401 -25.30 7.17 11.92
C GLN A 401 -23.95 6.45 12.08
N ALA A 402 -23.85 5.52 13.04
CA ALA A 402 -22.65 4.73 13.27
C ALA A 402 -22.31 3.82 12.08
N LEU A 403 -23.31 3.13 11.51
CA LEU A 403 -23.16 2.29 10.34
C LEU A 403 -22.72 3.10 9.12
N PHE A 404 -23.25 4.31 8.93
CA PHE A 404 -22.84 5.19 7.84
C PHE A 404 -21.38 5.61 8.00
N ALA A 405 -20.94 5.94 9.22
CA ALA A 405 -19.56 6.30 9.49
C ALA A 405 -18.58 5.14 9.23
N GLU A 406 -18.96 3.91 9.57
CA GLU A 406 -18.12 2.71 9.40
C GLU A 406 -18.15 2.15 7.97
N ARG A 407 -19.34 1.99 7.40
CA ARG A 407 -19.55 1.40 6.06
C ARG A 407 -19.39 2.43 4.95
N GLY A 408 -19.41 3.73 5.22
CA GLY A 408 -19.40 4.79 4.21
C GLY A 408 -20.65 4.88 3.33
N THR A 409 -21.57 3.92 3.45
CA THR A 409 -22.83 3.81 2.71
C THR A 409 -23.90 3.16 3.59
N LEU A 410 -25.16 3.47 3.34
CA LEU A 410 -26.32 2.85 3.98
C LEU A 410 -27.15 2.07 2.96
N GLU A 411 -27.88 1.06 3.43
CA GLU A 411 -28.82 0.28 2.61
C GLU A 411 -30.01 1.14 2.17
N ASP A 412 -30.60 1.94 3.07
CA ASP A 412 -31.62 2.95 2.75
C ASP A 412 -31.25 4.33 3.34
N PRO A 413 -30.48 5.15 2.60
CA PRO A 413 -30.16 6.51 3.01
C PRO A 413 -31.40 7.41 3.21
N ASN A 414 -32.52 7.13 2.51
CA ASN A 414 -33.74 7.94 2.63
C ASN A 414 -34.49 7.64 3.92
N GLN A 415 -34.43 6.40 4.42
CA GLN A 415 -34.98 6.07 5.74
C GLN A 415 -34.22 6.81 6.84
N PHE A 416 -32.89 6.81 6.80
CA PHE A 416 -32.06 7.57 7.73
C PHE A 416 -32.42 9.07 7.75
N ILE A 417 -32.50 9.70 6.58
CA ILE A 417 -32.87 11.12 6.45
C ILE A 417 -34.29 11.38 6.99
N ARG A 418 -35.26 10.50 6.67
CA ARG A 418 -36.64 10.66 7.16
C ARG A 418 -36.72 10.60 8.68
N ARG A 419 -36.03 9.65 9.30
CA ARG A 419 -35.97 9.50 10.76
C ARG A 419 -35.31 10.71 11.42
N MET A 420 -34.19 11.19 10.87
CA MET A 420 -33.55 12.43 11.32
C MET A 420 -34.51 13.63 11.23
N ASN A 421 -35.21 13.79 10.11
CA ASN A 421 -36.16 14.89 9.92
C ASN A 421 -37.34 14.83 10.91
N GLN A 422 -37.84 13.63 11.22
CA GLN A 422 -38.91 13.45 12.22
C GLN A 422 -38.44 13.88 13.61
N LEU A 423 -37.24 13.47 14.02
CA LEU A 423 -36.67 13.81 15.33
C LEU A 423 -36.31 15.31 15.46
N LEU A 424 -36.01 15.99 14.35
CA LEU A 424 -35.78 17.45 14.35
C LEU A 424 -37.06 18.27 14.41
N LEU A 425 -38.21 17.68 14.05
CA LEU A 425 -39.52 18.33 14.08
C LEU A 425 -40.30 18.05 15.37
N ALA A 426 -39.89 17.03 16.12
CA ALA A 426 -40.42 16.68 17.44
C ALA A 426 -39.88 17.62 18.52
#